data_AF-A0A399H0Z3-F1
#
_entry.id   AF-A0A399H0Z3-F1
#
_cell.length_a   1.000
_cell.length_b   1.000
_cell.length_c   1.000
_cell.angle_alpha   90.00
_cell.angle_beta   90.00
_cell.angle_gamma   90.00
#
_symmetry.space_group_name_H-M   'P 1'
#
loop_
_entity.id
_entity.type
_entity.pdbx_description
1 polymer ?
#
loop_
_entity_poly.entity_id
_entity_poly.type
_entity_poly.pdbx_seq_one_letter_code
_entity_poly.pdbx_strand_id
1 'polypeptide(L)'
;MPLPHGHRDWLPLVFDGHDQARAVDGAEVLVHYPDAVEPEWIHCPPGLGRARVPLIRPENPIAIRLPDRPGVWVHIEEAAA
;
A
#
# COMPACT_ATOMS: atom_id res chain seq x y z
N MET A 1 -8.51 0.28 -5.00
CA MET A 1 -8.21 -0.20 -6.38
C MET A 1 -8.01 -1.72 -6.34
N PRO A 2 -8.43 -2.49 -7.36
CA PRO A 2 -8.10 -3.92 -7.46
C PRO A 2 -6.59 -4.12 -7.59
N LEU A 3 -6.07 -5.25 -7.09
CA LEU A 3 -4.63 -5.56 -7.15
C LEU A 3 -4.30 -6.45 -8.37
N PRO A 4 -3.07 -6.35 -8.91
CA PRO A 4 -2.59 -7.26 -9.95
C PRO A 4 -2.50 -8.70 -9.41
N HIS A 5 -2.74 -9.69 -10.27
CA HIS A 5 -2.67 -11.10 -9.90
C HIS A 5 -1.24 -11.55 -9.57
N GLY A 6 -1.07 -12.29 -8.47
CA GLY A 6 0.18 -12.96 -8.11
C GLY A 6 0.43 -12.98 -6.60
N HIS A 7 1.01 -14.06 -6.10
CA HIS A 7 1.50 -14.13 -4.73
C HIS A 7 2.71 -13.20 -4.58
N ARG A 8 2.56 -12.11 -3.83
CA ARG A 8 3.66 -11.27 -3.41
C ARG A 8 3.59 -11.14 -1.89
N ASP A 9 4.70 -11.37 -1.20
CA ASP A 9 4.76 -11.20 0.26
C ASP A 9 4.70 -9.71 0.68
N TRP A 10 4.65 -8.80 -0.28
CA TRP A 10 4.62 -7.35 -0.09
C TRP A 10 4.12 -6.61 -1.34
N LEU A 11 3.63 -5.37 -1.16
CA LEU A 11 3.26 -4.45 -2.22
C LEU A 11 4.21 -3.23 -2.25
N PRO A 12 4.72 -2.80 -3.43
CA PRO A 12 5.42 -1.54 -3.58
C PRO A 12 4.43 -0.37 -3.57
N LEU A 13 4.63 0.60 -2.69
CA LEU A 13 4.01 1.92 -2.77
C LEU A 13 5.05 2.94 -3.18
N VAL A 14 4.67 3.81 -4.10
CA VAL A 14 5.48 4.94 -4.56
C VAL A 14 4.78 6.23 -4.15
N PHE A 15 5.57 7.12 -3.57
CA PHE A 15 5.20 8.49 -3.23
C PHE A 15 6.01 9.40 -4.16
N ASP A 16 5.35 10.31 -4.90
CA ASP A 16 5.96 11.12 -5.96
C ASP A 16 6.90 12.23 -5.41
N GLY A 17 7.96 11.83 -4.71
CA GLY A 17 8.99 12.69 -4.14
C GLY A 17 9.07 12.70 -2.62
N HIS A 18 10.14 13.31 -2.10
CA HIS A 18 10.42 13.39 -0.66
C HIS A 18 9.34 14.17 0.10
N ASP A 19 8.82 15.26 -0.47
CA ASP A 19 7.80 16.09 0.19
C ASP A 19 6.49 15.33 0.36
N GLN A 20 6.12 14.52 -0.64
CA GLN A 20 4.92 13.68 -0.58
C GLN A 20 5.09 12.54 0.42
N ALA A 21 6.26 11.89 0.45
CA ALA A 21 6.58 10.87 1.45
C ALA A 21 6.43 11.41 2.89
N ARG A 22 6.96 12.60 3.17
CA ARG A 22 6.78 13.27 4.48
C ARG A 22 5.32 13.57 4.80
N ALA A 23 4.54 13.97 3.81
CA ALA A 23 3.12 14.29 3.99
C ALA A 23 2.26 13.06 4.37
N VAL A 24 2.78 11.85 4.14
CA VAL A 24 2.16 10.58 4.51
C VAL A 24 2.95 9.81 5.57
N ASP A 25 3.86 10.48 6.29
CA ASP A 25 4.56 9.88 7.42
C ASP A 25 3.54 9.40 8.47
N GLY A 26 3.62 8.12 8.82
CA GLY A 26 2.67 7.47 9.73
C GLY A 26 1.28 7.25 9.14
N ALA A 27 1.09 7.43 7.83
CA ALA A 27 -0.15 7.06 7.17
C ALA A 27 -0.35 5.54 7.15
N GLU A 28 -1.62 5.16 7.06
CA GLU A 28 -2.05 3.77 7.06
C GLU A 28 -2.62 3.39 5.71
N VAL A 29 -2.32 2.15 5.33
CA VAL A 29 -2.86 1.48 4.16
C VAL A 29 -3.81 0.40 4.65
N LEU A 30 -4.94 0.28 3.98
CA LEU A 30 -5.91 -0.78 4.27
C LEU A 30 -5.84 -1.85 3.20
N VAL A 31 -5.63 -3.10 3.60
CA VAL A 31 -5.59 -4.25 2.70
C VAL A 31 -6.82 -5.11 2.95
N HIS A 32 -7.57 -5.37 1.88
CA HIS A 32 -8.77 -6.19 1.92
C HIS A 32 -8.45 -7.59 1.38
N TYR A 33 -8.85 -8.60 2.14
CA TYR A 33 -8.74 -10.01 1.79
C TYR A 33 -10.13 -10.61 1.57
N PRO A 34 -10.26 -11.68 0.77
CA PRO A 34 -11.57 -12.26 0.46
C PRO A 34 -12.29 -12.82 1.69
N ASP A 35 -11.55 -13.37 2.65
CA ASP A 35 -12.08 -14.03 3.83
C ASP A 35 -12.02 -13.17 5.11
N ALA A 36 -11.59 -11.91 4.99
CA ALA A 36 -11.49 -11.00 6.13
C ALA A 36 -12.76 -10.14 6.26
N VAL A 37 -13.36 -10.13 7.45
CA VAL A 37 -14.51 -9.27 7.78
C VAL A 37 -14.10 -7.79 7.76
N GLU A 38 -12.92 -7.49 8.32
CA GLU A 38 -12.34 -6.16 8.37
C GLU A 38 -11.04 -6.11 7.56
N PRO A 39 -10.70 -4.97 6.93
CA PRO A 39 -9.39 -4.78 6.31
C PRO A 39 -8.27 -4.78 7.35
N GLU A 40 -7.08 -5.14 6.89
CA GLU A 40 -5.87 -5.06 7.71
C GLU A 40 -5.19 -3.70 7.54
N TRP A 41 -4.79 -3.12 8.67
CA TRP A 41 -4.12 -1.83 8.75
C TRP A 41 -2.62 -2.04 8.71
N ILE A 42 -1.96 -1.39 7.76
CA ILE A 42 -0.51 -1.46 7.61
C ILE A 42 0.05 -0.06 7.63
N HIS A 43 0.95 0.19 8.60
CA HIS A 43 1.64 1.46 8.71
C HIS A 43 2.72 1.59 7.63
N CYS A 44 2.70 2.71 6.91
CA CYS A 44 3.80 3.05 6.01
C CYS A 44 5.02 3.49 6.82
N PRO A 45 6.23 2.98 6.51
CA PRO A 45 7.46 3.48 7.11
C PRO A 45 7.67 4.96 6.74
N PRO A 46 8.14 5.80 7.68
CA PRO A 46 8.30 7.23 7.44
C PRO A 46 9.47 7.56 6.51
N GLY A 47 9.35 8.65 5.77
CA GLY A 47 10.45 9.38 5.15
C GLY A 47 11.05 8.76 3.88
N LEU A 48 10.40 7.76 3.29
CA LEU A 48 10.89 7.12 2.06
C LEU A 48 9.95 7.41 0.89
N GLY A 49 10.50 7.85 -0.25
CA GLY A 49 9.74 8.00 -1.50
C GLY A 49 9.17 6.68 -2.06
N ARG A 50 9.54 5.55 -1.45
CA ARG A 50 8.98 4.22 -1.72
C ARG A 50 8.81 3.46 -0.41
N ALA A 51 7.68 2.78 -0.24
CA ALA A 51 7.44 1.88 0.89
C ALA A 51 7.15 0.46 0.40
N ARG A 52 7.52 -0.52 1.22
CA ARG A 52 7.08 -1.91 1.07
C ARG A 52 6.01 -2.18 2.11
N VAL A 53 4.81 -2.50 1.64
CA VAL A 53 3.67 -2.86 2.48
C VAL A 53 3.66 -4.38 2.63
N PRO A 54 4.03 -4.96 3.79
CA PRO A 54 4.05 -6.41 3.97
C PRO A 54 2.65 -7.01 3.89
N LEU A 55 2.47 -8.09 3.15
CA LEU A 55 1.22 -8.84 3.11
C LEU A 55 1.37 -10.02 4.07
N ILE A 56 0.71 -9.94 5.22
CA ILE A 56 0.92 -10.89 6.33
C ILE A 56 0.13 -12.19 6.17
N ARG A 57 -0.86 -12.20 5.28
CA ARG A 57 -1.70 -13.35 4.99
C ARG A 57 -1.22 -14.13 3.77
N PRO A 58 -1.43 -15.45 3.75
CA PRO A 58 -1.18 -16.25 2.56
C PRO A 58 -2.23 -16.01 1.47
N GLU A 59 -3.43 -15.52 1.78
CA GLU A 59 -4.41 -15.24 0.73
C GLU A 59 -4.00 -14.04 -0.14
N ASN A 60 -4.38 -14.05 -1.41
CA ASN A 60 -4.15 -12.88 -2.27
C ASN A 60 -5.11 -11.75 -1.87
N PRO A 61 -4.61 -10.54 -1.56
CA PRO A 61 -5.47 -9.40 -1.30
C PRO A 61 -6.25 -9.01 -2.56
N ILE A 62 -7.52 -8.63 -2.37
CA ILE A 62 -8.46 -8.30 -3.46
C ILE A 62 -8.56 -6.80 -3.71
N ALA A 63 -8.25 -5.99 -2.70
CA ALA A 63 -8.26 -4.54 -2.81
C ALA A 63 -7.34 -3.89 -1.79
N ILE A 64 -6.96 -2.65 -2.10
CA ILE A 64 -6.19 -1.79 -1.23
C ILE A 64 -6.77 -0.38 -1.24
N ARG A 65 -6.78 0.26 -0.07
CA ARG A 65 -7.03 1.68 0.08
C ARG A 65 -5.73 2.36 0.46
N LEU A 66 -5.31 3.29 -0.39
CA LEU A 66 -4.12 4.10 -0.17
C LEU A 66 -4.45 5.28 0.77
N PRO A 67 -3.44 5.85 1.43
CA PRO A 67 -3.59 7.06 2.21
C PRO A 67 -4.28 8.17 1.39
N ASP A 68 -5.38 8.68 1.91
CA ASP A 68 -6.09 9.81 1.32
C ASP A 68 -5.69 11.08 2.08
N ARG A 69 -4.68 11.80 1.55
CA ARG A 69 -4.19 13.05 2.09
C ARG A 69 -4.24 14.12 0.99
N PRO A 70 -4.81 15.32 1.26
CA PRO A 70 -4.89 16.38 0.27
C PRO A 70 -3.50 16.73 -0.29
N GLY A 71 -3.37 16.71 -1.63
CA GLY A 71 -2.13 17.08 -2.33
C GLY A 71 -1.06 16.00 -2.35
N VAL A 72 -1.36 14.76 -1.91
CA VAL A 72 -0.44 13.63 -1.98
C VAL A 72 -0.93 12.61 -3.01
N TRP A 73 -0.02 12.21 -3.88
CA TRP A 73 -0.21 11.14 -4.86
C TRP A 73 0.53 9.89 -4.38
N VAL A 74 -0.24 8.83 -4.21
CA VAL A 74 0.26 7.50 -3.85
C VAL A 74 -0.21 6.53 -4.93
N HIS A 75 0.69 5.71 -5.45
CA HIS A 75 0.34 4.65 -6.39
C HIS A 75 1.11 3.37 -6.10
N ILE A 76 0.61 2.27 -6.65
CA ILE A 76 1.23 0.95 -6.54
C ILE A 76 2.04 0.75 -7.82
N GLU A 77 3.32 0.38 -7.68
CA GLU A 77 4.12 0.00 -8.83
C GLU A 77 3.68 -1.41 -9.28
N GLU A 78 3.07 -1.54 -10.46
CA GLU A 78 2.90 -2.86 -11.06
C GLU A 78 4.28 -3.42 -11.37
N ALA A 79 4.69 -4.49 -10.67
CA ALA A 79 5.90 -5.18 -11.06
C ALA A 79 5.69 -5.72 -12.49
N ALA A 80 6.51 -5.24 -13.43
CA ALA A 80 6.52 -5.73 -14.80
C ALA A 80 6.67 -7.26 -14.78
N ALA A 81 5.74 -7.92 -15.46
CA ALA A 81 5.67 -9.38 -15.59
C ALA A 81 6.85 -9.95 -16.38
#